data_AF-A0A644TZQ7-F1
#
_entry.id   AF-A0A644TZQ7-F1
#
_cell.length_a   1.000
_cell.length_b   1.000
_cell.length_c   1.000
_cell.angle_alpha   90.00
_cell.angle_beta   90.00
_cell.angle_gamma   90.00
#
_symmetry.space_group_name_H-M   'P 1'
#
loop_
_entity.id
_entity.type
_entity.pdbx_description
1 polymer ?
#
loop_
_entity_poly.entity_id
_entity_poly.type
_entity_poly.pdbx_seq_one_letter_code
_entity_poly.pdbx_strand_id
1 'polypeptide(L)'
;MAGKKVNSCQTGNSRIIYGFTGLEDYRDFMRLQYDYMSNHNRREVDSINDPGTIRSNAQSGWYGENVTPEEMTGKITEFKDPALLDRIYNKVSDKIPQSIKNKLKEKRMKFNDMGGVFSMDRFMMGMFKKPAFYSVFKKQYVAPAEIYQKGNNYYLKENNTDIEVHEKLTTSNKNVYAYFPQISNENKSIEIVIVAGANANISAEEMLYTGTAGIIISELCDKAGIKVKINVLMGSASQGENHLALIPMKNYNAPIDRNVMALLTSDARIFRHEMFKGIIANYDYFGKEVPWGLGRLITETEAIRIFEDQAIRSKLFAGEKVFFTSGLFSESAVFEKMDIILNNISE
;
A
#
# COMPACT_ATOMS: atom_id res chain seq x y z
N MET A 1 -29.24 20.22 -1.78
CA MET A 1 -27.81 19.96 -1.47
C MET A 1 -27.04 20.05 -2.77
N ALA A 2 -26.06 20.96 -2.87
CA ALA A 2 -25.21 21.02 -4.05
C ALA A 2 -24.31 19.78 -4.06
N GLY A 3 -24.57 18.84 -4.97
CA GLY A 3 -23.78 17.63 -5.12
C GLY A 3 -22.32 17.98 -5.38
N LYS A 4 -21.41 17.40 -4.61
CA LYS A 4 -19.97 17.53 -4.82
C LYS A 4 -19.66 17.13 -6.27
N LYS A 5 -19.09 18.05 -7.04
CA LYS A 5 -18.77 17.82 -8.45
C LYS A 5 -17.66 16.76 -8.53
N VAL A 6 -18.00 15.57 -9.03
CA VAL A 6 -17.02 14.53 -9.36
C VAL A 6 -16.21 14.95 -10.59
N ASN A 7 -14.94 14.57 -10.64
CA ASN A 7 -14.08 14.86 -11.78
C ASN A 7 -14.18 13.73 -12.80
N SER A 8 -14.02 14.06 -14.07
CA SER A 8 -13.94 13.07 -15.13
C SER A 8 -12.95 13.48 -16.21
N CYS A 9 -12.37 12.49 -16.89
CA CYS A 9 -11.54 12.70 -18.07
C CYS A 9 -11.91 11.70 -19.16
N GLN A 10 -11.57 12.06 -20.40
CA GLN A 10 -11.73 11.20 -21.56
C GLN A 10 -10.41 11.19 -22.34
N THR A 11 -9.91 10.01 -22.68
CA THR A 11 -8.82 9.82 -23.65
C THR A 11 -9.21 8.71 -24.62
N GLY A 12 -9.12 8.98 -25.93
CA GLY A 12 -9.62 8.07 -26.96
C GLY A 12 -11.03 7.58 -26.64
N ASN A 13 -11.17 6.25 -26.53
CA ASN A 13 -12.44 5.60 -26.23
C ASN A 13 -12.66 5.35 -24.72
N SER A 14 -11.81 5.89 -23.85
CA SER A 14 -11.88 5.65 -22.41
C SER A 14 -12.40 6.86 -21.67
N ARG A 15 -13.41 6.66 -20.83
CA ARG A 15 -14.02 7.66 -19.96
C ARG A 15 -13.84 7.24 -18.52
N ILE A 16 -13.24 8.12 -17.71
CA ILE A 16 -12.83 7.79 -16.35
C ILE A 16 -13.38 8.84 -15.39
N ILE A 17 -14.10 8.40 -14.37
CA ILE A 17 -14.53 9.20 -13.23
C ILE A 17 -13.49 9.05 -12.11
N TYR A 18 -13.09 10.15 -11.50
CA TYR A 18 -12.05 10.18 -10.48
C TYR A 18 -12.24 11.35 -9.51
N GLY A 19 -11.30 11.48 -8.56
CA GLY A 19 -11.31 12.55 -7.57
C GLY A 19 -12.19 12.25 -6.35
N PHE A 20 -12.63 11.00 -6.20
CA PHE A 20 -13.25 10.53 -4.97
C PHE A 20 -12.26 10.64 -3.81
N THR A 21 -12.74 10.91 -2.60
CA THR A 21 -11.90 10.91 -1.39
C THR A 21 -11.80 9.53 -0.73
N GLY A 22 -12.66 8.60 -1.12
CA GLY A 22 -12.71 7.24 -0.60
C GLY A 22 -13.95 6.50 -1.11
N LEU A 23 -14.18 5.29 -0.59
CA LEU A 23 -15.32 4.45 -0.95
C LEU A 23 -16.69 5.10 -0.71
N GLU A 24 -16.87 5.78 0.43
CA GLU A 24 -18.17 6.39 0.76
C GLU A 24 -18.52 7.52 -0.21
N ASP A 25 -17.54 8.32 -0.65
CA ASP A 25 -17.74 9.37 -1.65
C ASP A 25 -18.19 8.77 -3.00
N TYR A 26 -17.66 7.60 -3.35
CA TYR A 26 -18.11 6.85 -4.52
C TYR A 26 -19.52 6.26 -4.33
N ARG A 27 -19.87 5.76 -3.14
CA ARG A 27 -21.23 5.29 -2.83
C ARG A 27 -22.26 6.42 -2.89
N ASP A 28 -21.91 7.61 -2.41
CA ASP A 28 -22.76 8.78 -2.50
C ASP A 28 -22.93 9.24 -3.94
N PHE A 29 -21.87 9.19 -4.75
CA PHE A 29 -21.98 9.39 -6.19
C PHE A 29 -22.97 8.41 -6.82
N MET A 30 -22.87 7.10 -6.54
CA MET A 30 -23.80 6.11 -7.09
C MET A 30 -25.24 6.40 -6.69
N ARG A 31 -25.51 6.70 -5.41
CA ARG A 31 -26.85 7.06 -4.93
C ARG A 31 -27.43 8.25 -5.68
N LEU A 32 -26.63 9.30 -5.86
CA LEU A 32 -27.03 10.48 -6.62
C LEU A 32 -27.30 10.14 -8.09
N GLN A 33 -26.47 9.31 -8.74
CA GLN A 33 -26.76 8.86 -10.10
C GLN A 33 -28.08 8.09 -10.18
N TYR A 34 -28.41 7.30 -9.16
CA TYR A 34 -29.65 6.52 -9.16
C TYR A 34 -30.92 7.36 -9.10
N ASP A 35 -30.85 8.55 -8.54
CA ASP A 35 -31.99 9.48 -8.52
C ASP A 35 -32.29 10.04 -9.92
N TYR A 36 -31.27 10.22 -10.76
CA TYR A 36 -31.39 10.91 -12.05
C TYR A 36 -31.15 10.02 -13.28
N MET A 37 -30.92 8.71 -13.08
CA MET A 37 -30.55 7.85 -14.20
C MET A 37 -31.64 7.69 -15.24
N SER A 38 -31.21 7.41 -16.47
CA SER A 38 -32.08 7.08 -17.60
C SER A 38 -32.98 5.87 -17.32
N ASN A 39 -34.15 5.83 -17.98
CA ASN A 39 -35.11 4.74 -17.81
C ASN A 39 -34.53 3.35 -18.14
N HIS A 40 -33.64 3.29 -19.14
CA HIS A 40 -32.96 2.05 -19.52
C HIS A 40 -32.07 1.55 -18.37
N ASN A 41 -31.13 2.39 -17.92
CA ASN A 41 -30.22 2.05 -16.83
C ASN A 41 -30.96 1.75 -15.51
N ARG A 42 -32.11 2.41 -15.27
CA ARG A 42 -32.96 2.16 -14.10
C ARG A 42 -33.51 0.75 -14.08
N ARG A 43 -34.01 0.27 -15.20
CA ARG A 43 -34.51 -1.10 -15.32
C ARG A 43 -33.42 -2.14 -15.05
N GLU A 44 -32.19 -1.88 -15.48
CA GLU A 44 -31.06 -2.78 -15.21
C GLU A 44 -30.70 -2.80 -13.72
N VAL A 45 -30.71 -1.65 -13.04
CA VAL A 45 -30.51 -1.60 -11.58
C VAL A 45 -31.66 -2.28 -10.83
N ASP A 46 -32.91 -2.05 -11.24
CA ASP A 46 -34.09 -2.68 -10.65
C ASP A 46 -34.05 -4.20 -10.82
N SER A 47 -33.56 -4.70 -11.97
CA SER A 47 -33.34 -6.13 -12.22
C SER A 47 -32.32 -6.76 -11.28
N ILE A 48 -31.23 -6.05 -10.94
CA ILE A 48 -30.23 -6.51 -9.96
C ILE A 48 -30.83 -6.57 -8.55
N ASN A 49 -31.71 -5.62 -8.20
CA ASN A 49 -32.38 -5.57 -6.90
C ASN A 49 -33.65 -6.45 -6.84
N ASP A 50 -34.05 -7.08 -7.94
CA ASP A 50 -35.25 -7.91 -7.98
C ASP A 50 -35.10 -9.12 -7.04
N PRO A 51 -36.03 -9.32 -6.08
CA PRO A 51 -35.93 -10.43 -5.13
C PRO A 51 -35.91 -11.81 -5.78
N GLY A 52 -36.55 -11.97 -6.95
CA GLY A 52 -36.54 -13.21 -7.73
C GLY A 52 -35.16 -13.48 -8.33
N THR A 53 -34.55 -12.46 -8.94
CA THR A 53 -33.18 -12.52 -9.46
C THR A 53 -32.18 -12.83 -8.34
N ILE A 54 -32.25 -12.11 -7.22
CA ILE A 54 -31.36 -12.35 -6.06
C ILE A 54 -31.50 -13.79 -5.57
N ARG A 55 -32.73 -14.28 -5.41
CA ARG A 55 -32.98 -15.65 -4.95
C ARG A 55 -32.42 -16.69 -5.93
N SER A 56 -32.70 -16.53 -7.23
CA SER A 56 -32.20 -17.43 -8.27
C SER A 56 -30.67 -17.48 -8.28
N ASN A 57 -30.02 -16.33 -8.18
CA ASN A 57 -28.56 -16.21 -8.18
C ASN A 57 -27.90 -16.76 -6.90
N ALA A 58 -28.53 -16.58 -5.75
CA ALA A 58 -28.08 -17.20 -4.50
C ALA A 58 -28.16 -18.73 -4.59
N GLN A 59 -29.28 -19.26 -5.11
CA GLN A 59 -29.50 -20.71 -5.27
C GLN A 59 -28.56 -21.36 -6.29
N SER A 60 -28.15 -20.64 -7.33
CA SER A 60 -27.20 -21.14 -8.33
C SER A 60 -25.74 -21.09 -7.86
N GLY A 61 -25.46 -20.54 -6.67
CA GLY A 61 -24.10 -20.33 -6.17
C GLY A 61 -23.38 -19.15 -6.84
N TRP A 62 -24.10 -18.30 -7.59
CA TRP A 62 -23.51 -17.14 -8.28
C TRP A 62 -22.95 -16.10 -7.31
N TYR A 63 -23.44 -16.02 -6.09
CA TYR A 63 -22.83 -15.18 -5.05
C TYR A 63 -21.81 -15.94 -4.17
N GLY A 64 -21.63 -17.23 -4.41
CA GLY A 64 -20.83 -18.15 -3.59
C GLY A 64 -21.67 -19.16 -2.84
N GLU A 65 -20.99 -20.19 -2.32
CA GLU A 65 -21.65 -21.25 -1.56
C GLU A 65 -22.27 -20.72 -0.27
N ASN A 66 -23.42 -21.30 0.09
CA ASN A 66 -24.15 -21.01 1.33
C ASN A 66 -24.55 -19.53 1.49
N VAL A 67 -24.70 -18.79 0.40
CA VAL A 67 -25.24 -17.42 0.44
C VAL A 67 -26.75 -17.49 0.44
N THR A 68 -27.37 -16.80 1.40
CA THR A 68 -28.84 -16.71 1.48
C THR A 68 -29.35 -15.43 0.80
N PRO A 69 -30.58 -15.43 0.25
CA PRO A 69 -31.19 -14.20 -0.26
C PRO A 69 -31.26 -13.09 0.80
N GLU A 70 -31.52 -13.46 2.06
CA GLU A 70 -31.59 -12.53 3.19
C GLU A 70 -30.23 -11.83 3.44
N GLU A 71 -29.13 -12.58 3.33
CA GLU A 71 -27.76 -12.04 3.43
C GLU A 71 -27.49 -10.99 2.35
N MET A 72 -27.97 -11.22 1.12
CA MET A 72 -27.80 -10.27 0.00
C MET A 72 -28.59 -8.97 0.18
N THR A 73 -29.74 -9.04 0.86
CA THR A 73 -30.53 -7.85 1.22
C THR A 73 -30.01 -7.15 2.47
N GLY A 74 -29.17 -7.83 3.25
CA GLY A 74 -28.54 -7.30 4.46
C GLY A 74 -27.27 -6.50 4.18
N LYS A 75 -26.67 -5.98 5.26
CA LYS A 75 -25.37 -5.29 5.18
C LYS A 75 -24.25 -6.32 5.28
N ILE A 76 -23.61 -6.63 4.16
CA ILE A 76 -22.41 -7.48 4.12
C ILE A 76 -21.21 -6.66 4.63
N THR A 77 -20.65 -7.07 5.75
CA THR A 77 -19.52 -6.37 6.40
C THR A 77 -18.24 -7.17 6.45
N GLU A 78 -18.28 -8.47 6.17
CA GLU A 78 -17.13 -9.38 6.31
C GLU A 78 -16.87 -10.16 5.03
N PHE A 79 -15.61 -10.21 4.62
CA PHE A 79 -15.14 -10.98 3.47
C PHE A 79 -15.40 -12.48 3.68
N LYS A 80 -15.80 -13.18 2.61
CA LYS A 80 -16.26 -14.58 2.72
C LYS A 80 -15.19 -15.56 3.21
N ASP A 81 -13.93 -15.39 2.80
CA ASP A 81 -12.81 -16.24 3.21
C ASP A 81 -11.61 -15.42 3.71
N PRO A 82 -11.65 -14.89 4.95
CA PRO A 82 -10.51 -14.16 5.52
C PRO A 82 -9.25 -15.03 5.62
N ALA A 83 -9.41 -16.34 5.80
CA ALA A 83 -8.30 -17.29 5.94
C ALA A 83 -7.51 -17.48 4.64
N LEU A 84 -8.12 -17.24 3.47
CA LEU A 84 -7.42 -17.22 2.18
C LEU A 84 -6.27 -16.22 2.18
N LEU A 85 -6.50 -15.01 2.68
CA LEU A 85 -5.48 -13.96 2.68
C LEU A 85 -4.28 -14.37 3.53
N ASP A 86 -4.52 -14.91 4.72
CA ASP A 86 -3.45 -15.39 5.61
C ASP A 86 -2.72 -16.60 5.01
N ARG A 87 -3.45 -17.53 4.39
CA ARG A 87 -2.87 -18.70 3.70
C ARG A 87 -1.92 -18.27 2.59
N ILE A 88 -2.35 -17.36 1.71
CA ILE A 88 -1.50 -16.87 0.63
C ILE A 88 -0.37 -16.02 1.19
N TYR A 89 -0.64 -15.12 2.13
CA TYR A 89 0.38 -14.29 2.78
C TYR A 89 1.54 -15.14 3.31
N ASN A 90 1.24 -16.20 4.06
CA ASN A 90 2.24 -17.08 4.64
C ASN A 90 3.07 -17.79 3.55
N LYS A 91 2.41 -18.36 2.54
CA LYS A 91 3.10 -19.02 1.42
C LYS A 91 3.99 -18.06 0.61
N VAL A 92 3.54 -16.83 0.37
CA VAL A 92 4.33 -15.81 -0.32
C VAL A 92 5.53 -15.45 0.53
N SER A 93 5.30 -15.07 1.80
CA SER A 93 6.34 -14.61 2.73
C SER A 93 7.52 -15.58 2.78
N ASP A 94 7.27 -16.88 2.72
CA ASP A 94 8.31 -17.91 2.69
C ASP A 94 9.12 -17.87 1.38
N LYS A 95 8.46 -17.66 0.24
CA LYS A 95 9.06 -17.65 -1.11
C LYS A 95 9.76 -16.35 -1.50
N ILE A 96 9.53 -15.23 -0.79
CA ILE A 96 10.17 -13.95 -1.14
C ILE A 96 11.70 -14.12 -1.13
N PRO A 97 12.40 -13.79 -2.24
CA PRO A 97 13.85 -13.86 -2.32
C PRO A 97 14.55 -13.07 -1.20
N GLN A 98 15.70 -13.55 -0.72
CA GLN A 98 16.41 -12.91 0.40
C GLN A 98 16.81 -11.46 0.09
N SER A 99 17.06 -11.13 -1.18
CA SER A 99 17.33 -9.77 -1.67
C SER A 99 16.14 -8.83 -1.44
N ILE A 100 14.93 -9.28 -1.77
CA ILE A 100 13.68 -8.57 -1.54
C ILE A 100 13.39 -8.54 -0.03
N LYS A 101 13.51 -9.67 0.69
CA LYS A 101 13.38 -9.70 2.17
C LYS A 101 14.31 -8.70 2.85
N ASN A 102 15.55 -8.53 2.38
CA ASN A 102 16.48 -7.56 2.95
C ASN A 102 16.06 -6.11 2.70
N LYS A 103 15.42 -5.82 1.56
CA LYS A 103 14.79 -4.52 1.27
C LYS A 103 13.48 -4.33 2.03
N LEU A 104 12.78 -5.43 2.33
CA LEU A 104 11.52 -5.44 3.07
C LEU A 104 11.68 -5.54 4.60
N LYS A 105 12.90 -5.68 5.12
CA LYS A 105 13.15 -5.72 6.56
C LYS A 105 12.89 -4.35 7.18
N GLU A 106 12.21 -4.34 8.32
CA GLU A 106 12.08 -3.16 9.15
C GLU A 106 13.45 -2.51 9.38
N LYS A 107 13.51 -1.18 9.22
CA LYS A 107 14.73 -0.41 9.45
C LYS A 107 15.15 -0.60 10.90
N ARG A 108 16.27 -1.28 11.12
CA ARG A 108 16.86 -1.39 12.45
C ARG A 108 17.48 -0.05 12.85
N MET A 109 17.12 0.39 14.04
CA MET A 109 17.75 1.52 14.72
C MET A 109 19.25 1.25 14.84
N LYS A 110 20.07 2.21 14.40
CA LYS A 110 21.52 2.21 14.60
C LYS A 110 21.89 3.24 15.64
N PHE A 111 23.13 3.18 16.11
CA PHE A 111 23.66 4.10 17.10
C PHE A 111 24.92 4.80 16.59
N ASN A 112 25.12 6.06 16.94
CA ASN A 112 26.29 6.87 16.57
C ASN A 112 26.70 7.85 17.69
N ASP A 113 27.79 8.57 17.47
CA ASP A 113 28.37 9.55 18.40
C ASP A 113 27.90 11.00 18.20
N MET A 114 27.29 11.32 17.05
CA MET A 114 27.22 12.69 16.54
C MET A 114 25.81 13.25 16.34
N GLY A 115 24.73 12.48 16.47
CA GLY A 115 23.37 13.02 16.42
C GLY A 115 22.25 11.99 16.27
N GLY A 116 21.07 12.35 16.78
CA GLY A 116 19.88 11.51 16.83
C GLY A 116 19.12 11.67 18.16
N VAL A 117 18.32 10.67 18.52
CA VAL A 117 17.67 10.60 19.83
C VAL A 117 18.66 10.03 20.84
N PHE A 118 18.93 10.76 21.90
CA PHE A 118 19.83 10.28 22.96
C PHE A 118 19.26 9.03 23.64
N SER A 119 20.08 7.98 23.75
CA SER A 119 19.73 6.74 24.45
C SER A 119 20.48 6.67 25.78
N MET A 120 19.75 6.84 26.87
CA MET A 120 20.30 6.75 28.22
C MET A 120 20.88 5.36 28.50
N ASP A 121 20.20 4.29 28.06
CA ASP A 121 20.68 2.92 28.24
C ASP A 121 22.04 2.69 27.58
N ARG A 122 22.22 3.19 26.34
CA ARG A 122 23.51 3.12 25.64
C ARG A 122 24.57 3.99 26.28
N PHE A 123 24.19 5.16 26.78
CA PHE A 123 25.10 6.00 27.55
C PHE A 123 25.62 5.23 28.77
N MET A 124 24.73 4.64 29.57
CA MET A 124 25.12 3.92 30.78
C MET A 124 25.94 2.66 30.48
N MET A 125 25.56 1.87 29.46
CA MET A 125 26.30 0.66 29.08
C MET A 125 27.63 0.94 28.36
N GLY A 126 27.73 2.08 27.68
CA GLY A 126 28.85 2.45 26.82
C GLY A 126 29.95 3.25 27.53
N MET A 127 29.83 3.49 28.83
CA MET A 127 30.84 4.17 29.63
C MET A 127 32.10 3.30 29.74
N PHE A 128 33.21 3.81 29.20
CA PHE A 128 34.52 3.23 29.44
C PHE A 128 35.47 4.25 30.07
N LYS A 129 36.39 3.73 30.88
CA LYS A 129 37.46 4.51 31.49
C LYS A 129 38.52 4.81 30.44
N LYS A 130 38.91 6.07 30.34
CA LYS A 130 40.04 6.52 29.51
C LYS A 130 41.04 7.26 30.40
N PRO A 131 42.33 6.90 30.34
CA PRO A 131 43.37 7.67 31.00
C PRO A 131 43.46 9.06 30.36
N ALA A 132 43.41 10.09 31.19
CA ALA A 132 43.67 11.47 30.81
C ALA A 132 44.78 12.01 31.70
N PHE A 133 45.61 12.91 31.18
CA PHE A 133 46.77 13.39 31.91
C PHE A 133 46.55 14.86 32.26
N TYR A 134 46.60 15.20 33.55
CA TYR A 134 46.33 16.55 34.05
C TYR A 134 47.59 17.17 34.65
N SER A 135 47.99 18.33 34.13
CA SER A 135 49.09 19.11 34.69
C SER A 135 48.54 20.05 35.75
N VAL A 136 48.97 19.85 37.01
CA VAL A 136 48.59 20.74 38.13
C VAL A 136 49.14 22.15 37.91
N PHE A 137 50.37 22.24 37.37
CA PHE A 137 51.04 23.51 37.08
C PHE A 137 50.27 24.34 36.04
N LYS A 138 49.87 23.72 34.92
CA LYS A 138 49.12 24.40 33.86
C LYS A 138 47.61 24.49 34.11
N LYS A 139 47.10 23.76 35.11
CA LYS A 139 45.68 23.59 35.42
C LYS A 139 44.83 23.08 34.25
N GLN A 140 45.42 22.27 33.35
CA GLN A 140 44.74 21.76 32.16
C GLN A 140 45.11 20.30 31.84
N TYR A 141 44.29 19.66 31.03
CA TYR A 141 44.58 18.35 30.45
C TYR A 141 45.60 18.45 29.31
N VAL A 142 46.48 17.46 29.22
CA VAL A 142 47.59 17.38 28.26
C VAL A 142 47.36 16.18 27.35
N ALA A 143 47.68 16.33 26.06
CA ALA A 143 47.51 15.25 25.10
C ALA A 143 48.52 14.11 25.37
N PRO A 144 48.14 12.83 25.24
CA PRO A 144 49.05 11.70 25.45
C PRO A 144 50.30 11.70 24.57
N ALA A 145 50.26 12.38 23.41
CA ALA A 145 51.39 12.48 22.50
C ALA A 145 52.48 13.44 23.00
N GLU A 146 52.17 14.32 23.95
CA GLU A 146 53.07 15.36 24.46
C GLU A 146 53.77 14.94 25.76
N ILE A 147 53.37 13.80 26.34
CA ILE A 147 53.92 13.30 27.59
C ILE A 147 54.93 12.18 27.35
N TYR A 148 55.87 12.04 28.26
CA TYR A 148 56.76 10.90 28.33
C TYR A 148 56.82 10.37 29.76
N GLN A 149 57.11 9.07 29.86
CA GLN A 149 57.21 8.39 31.14
C GLN A 149 58.66 8.42 31.63
N LYS A 150 58.86 8.74 32.91
CA LYS A 150 60.17 8.70 33.58
C LYS A 150 59.98 8.02 34.93
N GLY A 151 60.38 6.75 35.01
CA GLY A 151 60.04 5.88 36.15
C GLY A 151 58.54 5.57 36.19
N ASN A 152 57.91 5.78 37.36
CA ASN A 152 56.46 5.57 37.56
C ASN A 152 55.61 6.82 37.32
N ASN A 153 56.23 7.96 36.95
CA ASN A 153 55.54 9.24 36.79
C ASN A 153 55.56 9.70 35.32
N TYR A 154 54.56 10.51 34.95
CA TYR A 154 54.43 11.10 33.61
C TYR A 154 54.83 12.58 33.64
N TYR A 155 55.52 13.03 32.60
CA TYR A 155 56.04 14.39 32.50
C TYR A 155 55.76 14.99 31.12
N LEU A 156 55.57 16.32 31.09
CA LEU A 156 55.56 17.15 29.90
C LEU A 156 56.86 17.97 29.88
N LYS A 157 57.55 18.04 28.73
CA LYS A 157 58.78 18.83 28.60
C LYS A 157 58.46 20.21 28.07
N GLU A 158 58.78 21.25 28.83
CA GLU A 158 58.55 22.63 28.42
C GLU A 158 59.71 23.50 28.90
N ASN A 159 60.32 24.28 28.00
CA ASN A 159 61.46 25.17 28.30
C ASN A 159 62.62 24.48 29.06
N ASN A 160 62.95 23.24 28.69
CA ASN A 160 63.95 22.38 29.35
C ASN A 160 63.64 22.00 30.82
N THR A 161 62.41 22.24 31.28
CA THR A 161 61.92 21.79 32.58
C THR A 161 60.92 20.64 32.43
N ASP A 162 61.03 19.65 33.31
CA ASP A 162 60.12 18.52 33.43
C ASP A 162 58.93 18.95 34.30
N ILE A 163 57.73 19.05 33.73
CA ILE A 163 56.50 19.36 34.46
C ILE A 163 55.76 18.04 34.72
N GLU A 164 55.55 17.69 35.98
CA GLU A 164 54.82 16.47 36.36
C GLU A 164 53.35 16.55 35.93
N VAL A 165 52.86 15.43 35.41
CA VAL A 165 51.48 15.26 34.95
C VAL A 165 50.91 14.03 35.63
N HIS A 166 49.74 14.19 36.24
CA HIS A 166 49.08 13.08 36.92
C HIS A 166 48.08 12.41 36.00
N GLU A 167 48.11 11.08 35.96
CA GLU A 167 47.05 10.30 35.33
C GLU A 167 45.76 10.47 36.15
N LYS A 168 44.70 10.88 35.46
CA LYS A 168 43.34 10.97 35.96
C LYS A 168 42.45 10.08 35.11
N LEU A 169 41.52 9.41 35.78
CA LEU A 169 40.48 8.65 35.10
C LEU A 169 39.40 9.62 34.60
N THR A 170 39.11 9.54 33.31
CA THR A 170 37.96 10.19 32.69
C THR A 170 37.04 9.13 32.10
N THR A 171 35.76 9.44 31.96
CA THR A 171 34.77 8.56 31.34
C THR A 171 34.41 9.09 29.96
N SER A 172 34.37 8.20 28.98
CA SER A 172 33.92 8.52 27.62
C SER A 172 32.95 7.46 27.14
N ASN A 173 32.06 7.85 26.24
CA ASN A 173 31.01 6.98 25.71
C ASN A 173 31.05 7.00 24.18
N LYS A 174 30.66 5.89 23.57
CA LYS A 174 30.45 5.78 22.13
C LYS A 174 29.06 5.24 21.83
N ASN A 175 28.51 5.61 20.68
CA ASN A 175 27.25 5.19 20.13
C ASN A 175 26.05 5.47 21.06
N VAL A 176 25.96 6.70 21.57
CA VAL A 176 24.93 7.12 22.53
C VAL A 176 23.67 7.70 21.87
N TYR A 177 23.74 8.07 20.60
CA TYR A 177 22.58 8.58 19.87
C TYR A 177 22.00 7.49 18.98
N ALA A 178 20.74 7.14 19.23
CA ALA A 178 19.93 6.34 18.35
C ALA A 178 19.53 7.14 17.11
N TYR A 179 19.68 6.54 15.94
CA TYR A 179 19.20 7.12 14.69
C TYR A 179 18.75 6.01 13.74
N PHE A 180 17.79 6.33 12.90
CA PHE A 180 17.51 5.51 11.73
C PHE A 180 18.45 5.99 10.62
N PRO A 181 19.35 5.15 10.10
CA PRO A 181 20.21 5.56 9.00
C PRO A 181 19.35 6.05 7.84
N GLN A 182 19.51 7.32 7.49
CA GLN A 182 19.03 7.86 6.23
C GLN A 182 19.88 7.25 5.14
N ILE A 183 19.48 6.08 4.65
CA ILE A 183 19.84 5.70 3.29
C ILE A 183 19.21 6.79 2.42
N SER A 184 19.98 7.37 1.50
CA SER A 184 19.49 8.24 0.43
C SER A 184 18.55 7.46 -0.48
N ASN A 185 17.37 7.12 0.05
CA ASN A 185 16.26 6.61 -0.72
C ASN A 185 15.25 7.75 -0.67
N GLU A 186 15.21 8.53 -1.74
CA GLU A 186 13.98 9.18 -2.19
C GLU A 186 12.80 8.26 -1.84
N ASN A 187 11.74 8.81 -1.24
CA ASN A 187 10.61 8.06 -0.71
C ASN A 187 10.05 7.09 -1.78
N LYS A 188 10.56 5.85 -1.83
CA LYS A 188 10.04 4.82 -2.72
C LYS A 188 8.58 4.63 -2.34
N SER A 189 7.72 5.14 -3.20
CA SER A 189 6.28 5.09 -3.06
C SER A 189 5.74 4.42 -4.30
N ILE A 190 4.83 3.48 -4.09
CA ILE A 190 4.22 2.74 -5.17
C ILE A 190 2.71 2.95 -5.12
N GLU A 191 2.11 2.99 -6.30
CA GLU A 191 0.65 2.89 -6.42
C GLU A 191 0.28 1.53 -6.98
N ILE A 192 -0.71 0.90 -6.36
CA ILE A 192 -1.30 -0.34 -6.86
C ILE A 192 -2.72 -0.01 -7.32
N VAL A 193 -3.04 -0.36 -8.55
CA VAL A 193 -4.38 -0.26 -9.11
C VAL A 193 -4.94 -1.67 -9.25
N ILE A 194 -5.92 -1.99 -8.42
CA ILE A 194 -6.63 -3.26 -8.48
C ILE A 194 -7.82 -3.08 -9.42
N VAL A 195 -7.80 -3.74 -10.58
CA VAL A 195 -8.97 -3.83 -11.45
C VAL A 195 -9.95 -4.79 -10.78
N ALA A 196 -10.97 -4.23 -10.14
CA ALA A 196 -11.94 -5.02 -9.42
C ALA A 196 -12.89 -5.71 -10.40
N GLY A 197 -13.23 -6.95 -10.05
CA GLY A 197 -14.27 -7.69 -10.73
C GLY A 197 -13.84 -8.88 -11.55
N ALA A 198 -14.85 -9.50 -12.13
CA ALA A 198 -14.72 -10.66 -12.99
C ALA A 198 -15.89 -10.69 -13.98
N ASN A 199 -15.74 -11.44 -15.07
CA ASN A 199 -16.87 -11.74 -15.94
C ASN A 199 -17.89 -12.60 -15.17
N ALA A 200 -19.17 -12.51 -15.54
CA ALA A 200 -20.25 -13.25 -14.89
C ALA A 200 -20.07 -14.79 -14.89
N ASN A 201 -19.21 -15.30 -15.79
CA ASN A 201 -18.90 -16.73 -15.94
C ASN A 201 -17.77 -17.23 -15.03
N ILE A 202 -17.08 -16.36 -14.30
CA ILE A 202 -16.08 -16.77 -13.31
C ILE A 202 -16.81 -17.28 -12.07
N SER A 203 -16.32 -18.31 -11.40
CA SER A 203 -16.96 -18.79 -10.16
C SER A 203 -16.72 -17.79 -9.01
N ALA A 204 -17.59 -17.82 -8.00
CA ALA A 204 -17.40 -16.99 -6.81
C ALA A 204 -16.12 -17.36 -6.03
N GLU A 205 -15.69 -18.62 -6.08
CA GLU A 205 -14.44 -19.09 -5.48
C GLU A 205 -13.21 -18.51 -6.18
N GLU A 206 -13.20 -18.54 -7.52
CA GLU A 206 -12.12 -17.95 -8.33
C GLU A 206 -12.01 -16.43 -8.12
N MET A 207 -13.13 -15.73 -7.92
CA MET A 207 -13.12 -14.29 -7.65
C MET A 207 -12.37 -13.92 -6.36
N LEU A 208 -12.29 -14.81 -5.38
CA LEU A 208 -11.62 -14.55 -4.10
C LEU A 208 -10.14 -14.14 -4.27
N TYR A 209 -9.53 -14.49 -5.41
CA TYR A 209 -8.12 -14.22 -5.71
C TYR A 209 -7.86 -12.83 -6.33
N THR A 210 -8.88 -12.12 -6.84
CA THR A 210 -8.71 -10.95 -7.73
C THR A 210 -7.91 -9.80 -7.11
N GLY A 211 -8.23 -9.40 -5.87
CA GLY A 211 -7.51 -8.36 -5.14
C GLY A 211 -6.36 -8.86 -4.26
N THR A 212 -6.16 -10.17 -4.14
CA THR A 212 -5.30 -10.75 -3.10
C THR A 212 -3.83 -10.36 -3.28
N ALA A 213 -3.32 -10.34 -4.51
CA ALA A 213 -1.96 -9.89 -4.78
C ALA A 213 -1.73 -8.44 -4.30
N GLY A 214 -2.63 -7.51 -4.66
CA GLY A 214 -2.51 -6.11 -4.30
C GLY A 214 -2.55 -5.87 -2.79
N ILE A 215 -3.42 -6.60 -2.08
CA ILE A 215 -3.52 -6.56 -0.62
C ILE A 215 -2.21 -7.01 0.04
N ILE A 216 -1.74 -8.20 -0.33
CA ILE A 216 -0.55 -8.80 0.31
C ILE A 216 0.71 -7.99 -0.01
N ILE A 217 0.88 -7.55 -1.26
CA ILE A 217 2.03 -6.70 -1.64
C ILE A 217 2.04 -5.41 -0.83
N SER A 218 0.87 -4.77 -0.64
CA SER A 218 0.81 -3.55 0.18
C SER A 218 1.28 -3.80 1.59
N GLU A 219 0.89 -4.90 2.21
CA GLU A 219 1.31 -5.22 3.58
C GLU A 219 2.80 -5.50 3.69
N LEU A 220 3.35 -6.25 2.74
CA LEU A 220 4.78 -6.51 2.67
C LEU A 220 5.57 -5.21 2.51
N CYS A 221 5.07 -4.29 1.68
CA CYS A 221 5.66 -2.98 1.48
C CYS A 221 5.51 -2.07 2.70
N ASP A 222 4.34 -2.05 3.36
CA ASP A 222 4.11 -1.25 4.55
C ASP A 222 5.05 -1.72 5.69
N LYS A 223 5.23 -3.03 5.87
CA LYS A 223 6.22 -3.62 6.81
C LYS A 223 7.66 -3.26 6.47
N ALA A 224 7.94 -3.02 5.19
CA ALA A 224 9.24 -2.54 4.70
C ALA A 224 9.47 -1.04 4.87
N GLY A 225 8.43 -0.28 5.26
CA GLY A 225 8.46 1.18 5.23
C GLY A 225 8.42 1.78 3.81
N ILE A 226 7.96 1.02 2.81
CA ILE A 226 7.65 1.50 1.46
C ILE A 226 6.20 2.02 1.49
N LYS A 227 5.99 3.27 1.08
CA LYS A 227 4.67 3.88 1.11
C LYS A 227 3.81 3.34 -0.04
N VAL A 228 2.63 2.82 0.27
CA VAL A 228 1.72 2.26 -0.75
C VAL A 228 0.39 2.99 -0.76
N LYS A 229 -0.03 3.43 -1.94
CA LYS A 229 -1.40 3.88 -2.23
C LYS A 229 -2.10 2.79 -3.05
N ILE A 230 -3.36 2.50 -2.73
CA ILE A 230 -4.17 1.54 -3.47
C ILE A 230 -5.40 2.25 -4.01
N ASN A 231 -5.61 2.10 -5.31
CA ASN A 231 -6.84 2.49 -5.98
C ASN A 231 -7.51 1.23 -6.52
N VAL A 232 -8.84 1.22 -6.49
CA VAL A 232 -9.65 0.23 -7.18
C VAL A 232 -10.16 0.84 -8.47
N LEU A 233 -9.87 0.20 -9.59
CA LEU A 233 -10.45 0.52 -10.89
C LEU A 233 -11.67 -0.36 -11.10
N MET A 234 -12.84 0.28 -11.19
CA MET A 234 -14.10 -0.41 -11.49
C MET A 234 -14.68 0.11 -12.78
N GLY A 235 -15.24 -0.77 -13.58
CA GLY A 235 -15.91 -0.41 -14.82
C GLY A 235 -15.97 -1.57 -15.77
N SER A 236 -16.37 -1.29 -16.99
CA SER A 236 -16.38 -2.28 -18.06
C SER A 236 -16.10 -1.65 -19.41
N ALA A 237 -15.81 -2.53 -20.36
CA ALA A 237 -15.63 -2.19 -21.76
C ALA A 237 -16.78 -2.75 -22.59
N SER A 238 -17.27 -1.98 -23.56
CA SER A 238 -18.24 -2.42 -24.55
C SER A 238 -18.18 -1.59 -25.82
N GLN A 239 -18.38 -2.23 -26.97
CA GLN A 239 -18.39 -1.57 -28.29
C GLN A 239 -17.16 -0.67 -28.55
N GLY A 240 -16.01 -1.08 -28.02
CA GLY A 240 -14.75 -0.34 -28.16
C GLY A 240 -14.60 0.86 -27.21
N GLU A 241 -15.56 1.12 -26.32
CA GLU A 241 -15.52 2.16 -25.30
C GLU A 241 -15.33 1.58 -23.89
N ASN A 242 -14.58 2.29 -23.04
CA ASN A 242 -14.33 1.94 -21.65
C ASN A 242 -14.99 2.98 -20.73
N HIS A 243 -15.77 2.53 -19.75
CA HIS A 243 -16.41 3.39 -18.75
C HIS A 243 -15.96 2.99 -17.36
N LEU A 244 -15.15 3.85 -16.72
CA LEU A 244 -14.35 3.52 -15.56
C LEU A 244 -14.55 4.51 -14.42
N ALA A 245 -14.36 4.03 -13.19
CA ALA A 245 -14.22 4.82 -11.97
C ALA A 245 -12.94 4.40 -11.24
N LEU A 246 -12.09 5.36 -10.90
CA LEU A 246 -10.89 5.15 -10.11
C LEU A 246 -11.14 5.57 -8.66
N ILE A 247 -11.29 4.59 -7.78
CA ILE A 247 -11.72 4.78 -6.40
C ILE A 247 -10.52 4.59 -5.46
N PRO A 248 -10.08 5.62 -4.72
CA PRO A 248 -9.00 5.46 -3.77
C PRO A 248 -9.49 4.67 -2.56
N MET A 249 -8.74 3.63 -2.19
CA MET A 249 -9.06 2.75 -1.06
C MET A 249 -8.05 2.88 0.08
N LYS A 250 -6.79 3.19 -0.24
CA LYS A 250 -5.71 3.40 0.74
C LYS A 250 -4.82 4.52 0.25
N ASN A 251 -4.55 5.51 1.10
CA ASN A 251 -3.52 6.52 0.85
C ASN A 251 -2.15 6.06 1.36
N TYR A 252 -1.06 6.68 0.89
CA TYR A 252 0.33 6.29 1.18
C TYR A 252 0.70 6.02 2.64
N ASN A 253 0.10 6.76 3.58
CA ASN A 253 0.40 6.66 5.01
C ASN A 253 -0.75 6.01 5.82
N ALA A 254 -1.83 5.61 5.16
CA ALA A 254 -2.94 4.95 5.82
C ALA A 254 -2.66 3.44 5.95
N PRO A 255 -3.06 2.78 7.05
CA PRO A 255 -3.02 1.32 7.12
C PRO A 255 -3.98 0.70 6.10
N ILE A 256 -3.69 -0.53 5.67
CA ILE A 256 -4.62 -1.30 4.84
C ILE A 256 -5.73 -1.92 5.70
N ASP A 257 -6.98 -1.73 5.28
CA ASP A 257 -8.11 -2.52 5.77
C ASP A 257 -8.29 -3.72 4.83
N ARG A 258 -7.76 -4.88 5.25
CA ARG A 258 -7.81 -6.14 4.48
C ARG A 258 -9.23 -6.51 4.10
N ASN A 259 -10.14 -6.40 5.06
CA ASN A 259 -11.51 -6.87 4.94
C ASN A 259 -12.27 -6.02 3.94
N VAL A 260 -12.21 -4.68 4.08
CA VAL A 260 -12.88 -3.77 3.14
C VAL A 260 -12.30 -3.91 1.74
N MET A 261 -10.98 -4.05 1.60
CA MET A 261 -10.35 -4.23 0.29
C MET A 261 -10.83 -5.53 -0.36
N ALA A 262 -10.72 -6.66 0.34
CA ALA A 262 -11.11 -7.97 -0.17
C ALA A 262 -12.60 -8.06 -0.51
N LEU A 263 -13.46 -7.42 0.30
CA LEU A 263 -14.89 -7.30 0.02
C LEU A 263 -15.16 -6.64 -1.33
N LEU A 264 -14.50 -5.53 -1.62
CA LEU A 264 -14.76 -4.79 -2.85
C LEU A 264 -14.13 -5.43 -4.09
N THR A 265 -12.95 -6.00 -3.94
CA THR A 265 -12.16 -6.46 -5.09
C THR A 265 -12.38 -7.93 -5.43
N SER A 266 -12.79 -8.73 -4.44
CA SER A 266 -12.73 -10.20 -4.53
C SER A 266 -14.03 -10.91 -4.11
N ASP A 267 -14.95 -10.24 -3.41
CA ASP A 267 -16.18 -10.89 -2.94
C ASP A 267 -17.30 -10.80 -3.98
N ALA A 268 -17.75 -11.96 -4.46
CA ALA A 268 -18.80 -12.04 -5.46
C ALA A 268 -20.12 -11.42 -5.00
N ARG A 269 -20.44 -11.46 -3.70
CA ARG A 269 -21.67 -10.87 -3.15
C ARG A 269 -21.67 -9.35 -3.33
N ILE A 270 -20.58 -8.70 -2.94
CA ILE A 270 -20.42 -7.25 -3.08
C ILE A 270 -20.26 -6.85 -4.55
N PHE A 271 -19.42 -7.56 -5.30
CA PHE A 271 -19.14 -7.18 -6.67
C PHE A 271 -20.37 -7.30 -7.58
N ARG A 272 -21.02 -8.47 -7.59
CA ARG A 272 -22.15 -8.74 -8.49
C ARG A 272 -23.43 -8.02 -8.10
N HIS A 273 -23.54 -7.60 -6.84
CA HIS A 273 -24.67 -6.79 -6.37
C HIS A 273 -24.34 -5.29 -6.46
N GLU A 274 -23.41 -4.80 -5.64
CA GLU A 274 -23.13 -3.36 -5.52
C GLU A 274 -22.30 -2.82 -6.69
N MET A 275 -21.25 -3.52 -7.11
CA MET A 275 -20.32 -2.99 -8.12
C MET A 275 -20.91 -3.04 -9.53
N PHE A 276 -21.79 -4.00 -9.82
CA PHE A 276 -22.59 -3.99 -11.05
C PHE A 276 -23.48 -2.75 -11.18
N LYS A 277 -24.15 -2.35 -10.11
CA LYS A 277 -24.90 -1.09 -10.09
C LYS A 277 -23.97 0.12 -10.24
N GLY A 278 -22.72 0.03 -9.79
CA GLY A 278 -21.68 1.02 -10.04
C GLY A 278 -21.27 1.14 -11.51
N ILE A 279 -21.13 0.01 -12.22
CA ILE A 279 -20.90 0.01 -13.67
C ILE A 279 -22.02 0.75 -14.39
N ILE A 280 -23.29 0.46 -14.03
CA ILE A 280 -24.45 1.13 -14.62
C ILE A 280 -24.40 2.65 -14.37
N ALA A 281 -24.11 3.07 -13.13
CA ALA A 281 -23.94 4.49 -12.80
C ALA A 281 -22.83 5.18 -13.62
N ASN A 282 -21.72 4.47 -13.89
CA ASN A 282 -20.64 5.01 -14.70
C ASN A 282 -21.08 5.26 -16.14
N TYR A 283 -21.79 4.33 -16.77
CA TYR A 283 -22.36 4.53 -18.11
C TYR A 283 -23.32 5.72 -18.13
N ASP A 284 -24.24 5.77 -17.17
CA ASP A 284 -25.26 6.81 -17.10
C ASP A 284 -24.67 8.22 -16.91
N TYR A 285 -23.64 8.35 -16.07
CA TYR A 285 -22.93 9.62 -15.87
C TYR A 285 -22.36 10.20 -17.16
N PHE A 286 -21.95 9.35 -18.11
CA PHE A 286 -21.48 9.77 -19.43
C PHE A 286 -22.59 9.85 -20.49
N GLY A 287 -23.85 9.78 -20.08
CA GLY A 287 -25.02 9.83 -20.96
C GLY A 287 -25.13 8.59 -21.85
N LYS A 288 -24.65 7.43 -21.39
CA LYS A 288 -24.67 6.18 -22.14
C LYS A 288 -25.60 5.17 -21.49
N GLU A 289 -26.24 4.38 -22.34
CA GLU A 289 -26.95 3.17 -21.93
C GLU A 289 -25.93 2.06 -21.65
N VAL A 290 -26.13 1.37 -20.53
CA VAL A 290 -25.34 0.18 -20.22
C VAL A 290 -25.66 -0.92 -21.24
N PRO A 291 -24.64 -1.60 -21.80
CA PRO A 291 -24.87 -2.71 -22.71
C PRO A 291 -25.49 -3.92 -22.00
N TRP A 292 -26.11 -4.79 -22.78
CA TRP A 292 -26.55 -6.10 -22.28
C TRP A 292 -25.38 -6.87 -21.65
N GLY A 293 -25.62 -7.45 -20.46
CA GLY A 293 -24.59 -8.16 -19.70
C GLY A 293 -23.52 -7.26 -19.08
N LEU A 294 -23.74 -5.94 -19.01
CA LEU A 294 -22.85 -4.94 -18.39
C LEU A 294 -21.47 -4.79 -19.06
N GLY A 295 -21.25 -5.42 -20.22
CA GLY A 295 -19.98 -5.40 -20.94
C GLY A 295 -18.99 -6.45 -20.45
N ARG A 296 -17.70 -6.24 -20.75
CA ARG A 296 -16.62 -7.14 -20.31
C ARG A 296 -15.69 -6.45 -19.33
N LEU A 297 -14.99 -7.25 -18.53
CA LEU A 297 -13.89 -6.76 -17.71
C LEU A 297 -12.79 -6.12 -18.58
N ILE A 298 -12.19 -5.06 -18.06
CA ILE A 298 -10.99 -4.46 -18.64
C ILE A 298 -9.78 -5.30 -18.29
N THR A 299 -9.00 -5.68 -19.31
CA THR A 299 -7.77 -6.44 -19.11
C THR A 299 -6.68 -5.57 -18.50
N GLU A 300 -5.69 -6.20 -17.87
CA GLU A 300 -4.55 -5.47 -17.31
C GLU A 300 -3.83 -4.63 -18.38
N THR A 301 -3.59 -5.22 -19.55
CA THR A 301 -2.94 -4.54 -20.69
C THR A 301 -3.72 -3.31 -21.14
N GLU A 302 -5.05 -3.37 -21.15
CA GLU A 302 -5.89 -2.22 -21.47
C GLU A 302 -5.80 -1.15 -20.40
N ALA A 303 -5.87 -1.51 -19.12
CA ALA A 303 -5.69 -0.57 -18.03
C ALA A 303 -4.33 0.13 -18.12
N ILE A 304 -3.24 -0.62 -18.31
CA ILE A 304 -1.89 -0.07 -18.51
C ILE A 304 -1.89 0.94 -19.65
N ARG A 305 -2.40 0.57 -20.84
CA ARG A 305 -2.45 1.49 -22.00
C ARG A 305 -3.23 2.77 -21.72
N ILE A 306 -4.35 2.68 -21.01
CA ILE A 306 -5.18 3.85 -20.65
C ILE A 306 -4.43 4.79 -19.71
N PHE A 307 -3.71 4.23 -18.74
CA PHE A 307 -3.06 4.98 -17.67
C PHE A 307 -1.58 5.32 -17.94
N GLU A 308 -0.99 4.80 -19.02
CA GLU A 308 0.30 5.22 -19.56
C GLU A 308 0.19 6.46 -20.46
N ASP A 309 -1.01 6.80 -20.94
CA ASP A 309 -1.28 8.10 -21.56
C ASP A 309 -0.81 9.21 -20.60
N GLN A 310 0.17 10.01 -21.04
CA GLN A 310 0.84 11.00 -20.19
C GLN A 310 -0.14 12.03 -19.62
N ALA A 311 -1.21 12.36 -20.36
CA ALA A 311 -2.21 13.32 -19.93
C ALA A 311 -3.11 12.78 -18.81
N ILE A 312 -3.29 11.46 -18.76
CA ILE A 312 -3.97 10.76 -17.66
C ILE A 312 -3.01 10.51 -16.50
N ARG A 313 -1.83 9.99 -16.80
CA ARG A 313 -0.85 9.60 -15.78
C ARG A 313 -0.51 10.75 -14.85
N SER A 314 -0.20 11.91 -15.43
CA SER A 314 0.13 13.14 -14.68
C SER A 314 -1.03 13.69 -13.84
N LYS A 315 -2.29 13.36 -14.18
CA LYS A 315 -3.47 13.80 -13.44
C LYS A 315 -3.83 12.86 -12.28
N LEU A 316 -3.64 11.55 -12.47
CA LEU A 316 -4.23 10.55 -11.58
C LEU A 316 -3.24 9.88 -10.64
N PHE A 317 -1.95 9.86 -11.00
CA PHE A 317 -0.91 9.21 -10.23
C PHE A 317 0.20 10.18 -9.84
N ALA A 318 0.63 10.06 -8.59
CA ALA A 318 1.77 10.78 -8.03
C ALA A 318 2.95 9.84 -7.76
N GLY A 319 2.73 8.53 -7.73
CA GLY A 319 3.77 7.54 -7.47
C GLY A 319 4.72 7.35 -8.66
N GLU A 320 5.98 7.11 -8.33
CA GLU A 320 7.04 6.81 -9.33
C GLU A 320 6.72 5.53 -10.09
N LYS A 321 6.27 4.49 -9.37
CA LYS A 321 5.88 3.19 -9.93
C LYS A 321 4.40 2.93 -9.70
N VAL A 322 3.70 2.53 -10.76
CA VAL A 322 2.28 2.16 -10.72
C VAL A 322 2.17 0.72 -11.22
N PHE A 323 1.59 -0.15 -10.41
CA PHE A 323 1.35 -1.55 -10.75
C PHE A 323 -0.15 -1.79 -10.92
N PHE A 324 -0.52 -2.60 -11.91
CA PHE A 324 -1.89 -3.02 -12.14
C PHE A 324 -2.05 -4.48 -11.79
N THR A 325 -3.16 -4.84 -11.15
CA THR A 325 -3.54 -6.24 -10.90
C THR A 325 -4.95 -6.46 -11.44
N SER A 326 -5.11 -7.41 -12.36
CA SER A 326 -6.41 -7.78 -12.95
C SER A 326 -6.46 -9.28 -13.21
N GLY A 327 -7.67 -9.86 -13.21
CA GLY A 327 -7.91 -11.21 -13.72
C GLY A 327 -7.20 -12.33 -12.95
N LEU A 328 -6.94 -12.14 -11.65
CA LEU A 328 -6.33 -13.18 -10.82
C LEU A 328 -7.42 -14.11 -10.29
N PHE A 329 -7.47 -15.32 -10.84
CA PHE A 329 -8.54 -16.30 -10.56
C PHE A 329 -8.02 -17.61 -9.95
N SER A 330 -6.74 -17.65 -9.58
CA SER A 330 -6.15 -18.82 -8.93
C SER A 330 -4.97 -18.41 -8.04
N GLU A 331 -4.61 -19.30 -7.12
CA GLU A 331 -3.44 -19.11 -6.25
C GLU A 331 -2.15 -18.94 -7.08
N SER A 332 -1.99 -19.72 -8.15
CA SER A 332 -0.84 -19.66 -9.05
C SER A 332 -0.73 -18.29 -9.74
N ALA A 333 -1.84 -17.75 -10.25
CA ALA A 333 -1.87 -16.43 -10.88
C ALA A 333 -1.50 -15.31 -9.89
N VAL A 334 -1.95 -15.43 -8.62
CA VAL A 334 -1.57 -14.50 -7.56
C VAL A 334 -0.05 -14.53 -7.33
N PHE A 335 0.56 -15.72 -7.21
CA PHE A 335 2.01 -15.81 -7.02
C PHE A 335 2.80 -15.23 -8.18
N GLU A 336 2.46 -15.61 -9.42
CA GLU A 336 3.12 -15.09 -10.62
C GLU A 336 3.08 -13.55 -10.63
N LYS A 337 1.92 -12.99 -10.32
CA LYS A 337 1.75 -11.53 -10.28
C LYS A 337 2.59 -10.87 -9.19
N MET A 338 2.64 -11.48 -8.02
CA MET A 338 3.42 -10.98 -6.90
C MET A 338 4.92 -11.03 -7.18
N ASP A 339 5.42 -12.10 -7.80
CA ASP A 339 6.82 -12.22 -8.19
C ASP A 339 7.22 -11.11 -9.16
N ILE A 340 6.37 -10.82 -10.18
CA ILE A 340 6.59 -9.72 -11.11
C ILE A 340 6.70 -8.38 -10.35
N ILE A 341 5.73 -8.06 -9.49
CA ILE A 341 5.70 -6.77 -8.80
C ILE A 341 6.88 -6.63 -7.82
N LEU A 342 7.17 -7.66 -7.03
CA LEU A 342 8.25 -7.62 -6.03
C LEU A 342 9.64 -7.48 -6.68
N ASN A 343 9.88 -8.15 -7.81
CA ASN A 343 11.13 -7.99 -8.56
C ASN A 343 11.27 -6.56 -9.09
N ASN A 344 10.20 -5.97 -9.63
CA ASN A 344 10.21 -4.60 -10.15
C ASN A 344 10.29 -3.52 -9.06
N ILE A 345 9.81 -3.78 -7.84
CA ILE A 345 10.03 -2.86 -6.69
C ILE A 345 11.51 -2.86 -6.28
N SER A 346 12.19 -3.98 -6.48
CA SER A 346 13.57 -4.17 -6.05
C SER A 346 14.58 -3.45 -6.95
N GLU A 347 14.32 -3.34 -8.25
CA GLU A 347 15.07 -2.48 -9.18
C GLU A 347 14.89 -1.00 -8.82
#